data_AF-A0A5N7DT66-F1
#
_entry.id   AF-A0A5N7DT66-F1
#
_cell.length_a   1.000
_cell.length_b   1.000
_cell.length_c   1.000
_cell.angle_alpha   90.00
_cell.angle_beta   90.00
_cell.angle_gamma   90.00
#
_symmetry.space_group_name_H-M   'P 1'
#
loop_
_entity.id
_entity.type
_entity.pdbx_description
1 polymer ?
#
loop_
_entity_poly.entity_id
_entity_poly.type
_entity_poly.pdbx_seq_one_letter_code
_entity_poly.pdbx_strand_id
1 'polypeptide(L)'
;MKRANIHTAINPGLYIPDVGNTGLPISAEHAKAIIQSCHLSPYGKGTETLVDESVRKSWQLDASQFALQNPRWQHQVELFMDKAVTGLGLTADWREVKAELYKLLIYREGAFFLPHRDSEKADGMFGTLAVCLPSKHEGVDVIVSHRDDCLTFQTAPTADFGMSWVAWYADVTREVKPVTSGYRIVLIYNLIHRPSAALLEPHGASKENITRLLQSWACAAEIDSMQYLDGWNNDINSSCPQALIYVLEHQCTSAGLRFSRLKGVDQCRFAGLRDACQRAGFDLFLANIEKKDIGEVDDYEDYYDLKSCVTVESAFVEQERCSEEKFLYRLNRTPELCLGLFIKTDNTEQLIANVIGIRSLSTTITEGSMKMPSNWQSHSPYDPVVIDGEVIGNDPRGTNIAVHSVAVLPAYQGTGVGNYLVKEYVEYIRNAEIEADRIVLICHDYLIRFYESAGFVNRGLSRCQFAGGGWVDMVLEL
;
A
#
# COMPACT_ATOMS: atom_id res chain seq x y z
N MET A 1 -0.97 20.75 -0.59
CA MET A 1 0.30 21.29 -0.03
C MET A 1 0.22 22.81 0.01
N LYS A 2 0.75 23.47 1.05
CA LYS A 2 0.86 24.95 1.15
C LYS A 2 2.26 25.37 1.63
N ARG A 3 2.78 26.51 1.14
CA ARG A 3 4.14 27.02 1.43
C ARG A 3 4.20 28.56 1.56
N ALA A 4 5.21 29.07 2.28
CA ALA A 4 5.60 30.48 2.23
C ALA A 4 7.06 30.71 2.65
N ASN A 5 7.67 31.80 2.15
CA ASN A 5 8.95 32.33 2.60
C ASN A 5 8.72 33.61 3.42
N ILE A 6 9.43 33.78 4.53
CA ILE A 6 9.19 34.86 5.50
C ILE A 6 10.51 35.51 5.88
N HIS A 7 10.55 36.84 5.74
CA HIS A 7 11.73 37.66 6.04
C HIS A 7 11.75 38.18 7.50
N THR A 8 10.66 38.03 8.26
CA THR A 8 10.48 38.54 9.64
C THR A 8 9.89 37.50 10.59
N ALA A 9 10.38 36.26 10.54
CA ALA A 9 9.88 35.20 11.41
C ALA A 9 10.53 35.26 12.80
N ILE A 10 9.75 34.93 13.84
CA ILE A 10 10.19 34.93 15.24
C ILE A 10 11.32 33.91 15.43
N ASN A 11 12.43 34.30 16.06
CA ASN A 11 13.51 33.35 16.37
C ASN A 11 13.03 32.34 17.43
N PRO A 12 13.10 31.02 17.20
CA PRO A 12 12.65 30.00 18.15
C PRO A 12 13.45 29.95 19.46
N GLY A 13 14.67 30.49 19.50
CA GLY A 13 15.58 30.32 20.64
C GLY A 13 16.00 28.86 20.80
N LEU A 14 16.56 28.26 19.73
CA LEU A 14 16.97 26.87 19.72
C LEU A 14 18.11 26.64 20.73
N TYR A 15 17.88 25.74 21.68
CA TYR A 15 18.85 25.30 22.68
C TYR A 15 19.00 23.79 22.62
N ILE A 16 20.25 23.32 22.54
CA ILE A 16 20.60 21.90 22.57
C ILE A 16 21.62 21.73 23.69
N PRO A 17 21.42 20.84 24.68
CA PRO A 17 22.25 20.77 25.88
C PRO A 17 23.76 20.72 25.63
N ASP A 18 24.20 19.92 24.65
CA ASP A 18 25.63 19.74 24.35
C ASP A 18 26.24 20.87 23.51
N VAL A 19 25.41 21.69 22.85
CA VAL A 19 25.84 22.77 21.94
C VAL A 19 25.63 24.15 22.57
N GLY A 20 24.62 24.29 23.43
CA GLY A 20 24.15 25.55 23.98
C GLY A 20 23.12 26.26 23.09
N ASN A 21 23.04 27.59 23.25
CA ASN A 21 22.13 28.44 22.49
C ASN A 21 22.61 28.61 21.04
N THR A 22 21.80 28.17 20.08
CA THR A 22 22.10 28.28 18.65
C THR A 22 21.41 29.49 18.05
N GLY A 23 22.21 30.46 17.59
CA GLY A 23 21.72 31.64 16.87
C GLY A 23 21.24 31.32 15.44
N LEU A 24 20.33 32.14 14.93
CA LEU A 24 19.92 32.12 13.52
C LEU A 24 20.53 33.32 12.78
N PRO A 25 21.01 33.16 11.53
CA PRO A 25 21.08 31.90 10.79
C PRO A 25 22.11 30.91 11.38
N ILE A 26 21.81 29.62 11.27
CA ILE A 26 22.67 28.56 11.80
C ILE A 26 23.94 28.48 10.93
N SER A 27 25.09 28.70 11.56
CA SER A 27 26.40 28.59 10.90
C SER A 27 26.77 27.13 10.64
N ALA A 28 27.68 26.90 9.69
CA ALA A 28 28.20 25.56 9.42
C ALA A 28 28.90 24.93 10.66
N GLU A 29 29.52 25.75 11.51
CA GLU A 29 30.14 25.30 12.76
C GLU A 29 29.11 24.79 13.76
N HIS A 30 28.04 25.56 14.00
CA HIS A 30 26.94 25.11 14.85
C HIS A 30 26.24 23.88 14.25
N ALA A 31 25.97 23.86 12.94
CA ALA A 31 25.36 22.69 12.30
C ALA A 31 26.19 21.41 12.50
N LYS A 32 27.52 21.49 12.37
CA LYS A 32 28.43 20.38 12.66
C LYS A 32 28.39 19.96 14.12
N ALA A 33 28.37 20.92 15.05
CA ALA A 33 28.25 20.63 16.48
C ALA A 33 26.92 19.92 16.81
N ILE A 34 25.80 20.38 16.23
CA ILE A 34 24.50 19.72 16.43
C ILE A 34 24.50 18.29 15.89
N ILE A 35 25.10 18.05 14.72
CA ILE A 35 25.22 16.71 14.15
C ILE A 35 25.93 15.74 15.10
N GLN A 36 26.86 16.21 15.94
CA GLN A 36 27.54 15.35 16.94
C GLN A 36 26.60 14.87 18.04
N SER A 37 25.52 15.60 18.33
CA SER A 37 24.46 15.17 19.25
C SER A 37 23.32 14.40 18.56
N CYS A 38 23.32 14.32 17.23
CA CYS A 38 22.29 13.63 16.47
C CYS A 38 22.57 12.13 16.29
N HIS A 39 21.51 11.36 16.09
CA HIS A 39 21.57 10.04 15.47
C HIS A 39 21.13 10.08 14.01
N LEU A 40 21.49 9.05 13.24
CA LEU A 40 20.95 8.87 11.90
C LEU A 40 19.44 8.67 11.98
N SER A 41 18.72 9.36 11.09
CA SER A 41 17.27 9.30 11.08
C SER A 41 16.79 7.96 10.53
N PRO A 42 15.96 7.22 11.27
CA PRO A 42 15.38 5.99 10.75
C PRO A 42 14.26 6.26 9.75
N TYR A 43 13.86 5.21 9.03
CA TYR A 43 12.65 5.16 8.20
C TYR A 43 11.82 3.91 8.56
N GLY A 44 10.54 3.92 8.22
CA GLY A 44 9.63 2.80 8.46
C GLY A 44 9.63 1.81 7.29
N LYS A 45 9.72 0.51 7.59
CA LYS A 45 9.49 -0.58 6.64
C LYS A 45 8.45 -1.53 7.24
N GLY A 46 7.17 -1.34 6.90
CA GLY A 46 6.08 -2.01 7.60
C GLY A 46 6.02 -1.58 9.08
N THR A 47 6.12 -2.53 10.01
CA THR A 47 6.16 -2.28 11.46
C THR A 47 7.55 -1.99 12.00
N GLU A 48 8.60 -2.15 11.19
CA GLU A 48 9.99 -1.97 11.62
C GLU A 48 10.47 -0.53 11.42
N THR A 49 11.37 -0.10 12.30
CA THR A 49 12.06 1.20 12.22
C THR A 49 13.54 0.93 11.98
N LEU A 50 14.01 1.17 10.75
CA LEU A 50 15.35 0.80 10.28
C LEU A 50 16.19 2.03 9.92
N VAL A 51 17.52 1.88 9.93
CA VAL A 51 18.48 2.88 9.44
C VAL A 51 19.16 2.31 8.20
N ASP A 52 18.94 2.92 7.04
CA ASP A 52 19.57 2.58 5.77
C ASP A 52 19.91 3.88 5.01
N GLU A 53 21.19 4.17 4.88
CA GLU A 53 21.67 5.39 4.21
C GLU A 53 21.43 5.40 2.69
N SER A 54 21.12 4.24 2.08
CA SER A 54 20.71 4.16 0.67
C SER A 54 19.26 4.65 0.46
N VAL A 55 18.43 4.58 1.51
CA VAL A 55 17.03 5.04 1.50
C VAL A 55 16.91 6.45 2.07
N ARG A 56 17.60 6.71 3.18
CA ARG A 56 17.52 7.97 3.90
C ARG A 56 18.86 8.31 4.51
N LYS A 57 19.39 9.47 4.13
CA LYS A 57 20.58 10.06 4.74
C LYS A 57 20.23 11.39 5.37
N SER A 58 19.83 11.37 6.64
CA SER A 58 19.61 12.58 7.43
C SER A 58 19.94 12.33 8.90
N TRP A 59 20.20 13.39 9.65
CA TRP A 59 20.43 13.35 11.09
C TRP A 59 19.21 13.90 11.82
N GLN A 60 18.87 13.35 12.99
CA GLN A 60 17.76 13.86 13.77
C GLN A 60 18.08 14.04 15.25
N LEU A 61 17.34 14.96 15.87
CA LEU A 61 17.13 15.04 17.32
C LEU A 61 15.64 14.87 17.58
N ASP A 62 15.29 14.03 18.54
CA ASP A 62 13.92 13.91 19.04
C ASP A 62 13.55 15.16 19.86
N ALA A 63 12.25 15.49 19.94
CA ALA A 63 11.78 16.71 20.61
C ALA A 63 12.25 16.86 22.07
N SER A 64 12.56 15.76 22.77
CA SER A 64 13.09 15.78 24.14
C SER A 64 14.56 16.16 24.25
N GLN A 65 15.31 16.16 23.13
CA GLN A 65 16.75 16.41 23.10
C GLN A 65 17.11 17.89 22.83
N PHE A 66 16.12 18.74 22.58
CA PHE A 66 16.31 20.17 22.36
C PHE A 66 15.13 20.98 22.90
N ALA A 67 15.31 22.28 23.06
CA ALA A 67 14.27 23.20 23.51
C ALA A 67 14.17 24.40 22.57
N LEU A 68 12.95 24.90 22.39
CA LEU A 68 12.67 26.17 21.72
C LEU A 68 12.28 27.19 22.79
N GLN A 69 13.26 27.95 23.26
CA GLN A 69 13.16 28.74 24.49
C GLN A 69 12.39 30.05 24.33
N ASN A 70 12.17 30.53 23.10
CA ASN A 70 11.40 31.76 22.91
C ASN A 70 9.89 31.48 23.02
N PRO A 71 9.19 31.98 24.05
CA PRO A 71 7.77 31.71 24.24
C PRO A 71 6.89 32.26 23.10
N ARG A 72 7.39 33.26 22.35
CA ARG A 72 6.67 33.80 21.18
C ARG A 72 6.72 32.88 19.97
N TRP A 73 7.57 31.85 19.98
CA TRP A 73 7.66 30.88 18.89
C TRP A 73 6.37 30.09 18.72
N GLN A 74 5.71 29.73 19.83
CA GLN A 74 4.44 29.00 19.77
C GLN A 74 3.39 29.76 18.93
N HIS A 75 3.31 31.08 19.12
CA HIS A 75 2.43 31.94 18.33
C HIS A 75 2.80 31.97 16.85
N GLN A 76 4.09 31.92 16.51
CA GLN A 76 4.54 31.82 15.12
C GLN A 76 4.11 30.51 14.47
N VAL A 77 4.17 29.39 15.20
CA VAL A 77 3.71 28.07 14.73
C VAL A 77 2.20 28.06 14.53
N GLU A 78 1.43 28.68 15.43
CA GLU A 78 -0.03 28.83 15.27
C GLU A 78 -0.39 29.58 13.98
N LEU A 79 0.35 30.65 13.63
CA LEU A 79 0.15 31.37 12.38
C LEU A 79 0.49 30.51 11.13
N PHE A 80 1.47 29.61 11.23
CA PHE A 80 1.76 28.66 10.14
C PHE A 80 0.66 27.62 10.02
N MET A 81 0.17 27.12 11.15
CA MET A 81 -0.90 26.14 11.23
C MET A 81 -2.20 26.69 10.66
N ASP A 82 -2.61 27.91 11.03
CA ASP A 82 -3.82 28.55 10.50
C ASP A 82 -3.79 28.68 8.96
N LYS A 83 -2.65 29.12 8.42
CA LYS A 83 -2.42 29.18 6.97
C LYS A 83 -2.37 27.79 6.33
N ALA A 84 -1.84 26.79 7.04
CA ALA A 84 -1.78 25.42 6.57
C ALA A 84 -3.18 24.80 6.50
N VAL A 85 -4.01 24.94 7.54
CA VAL A 85 -5.40 24.47 7.60
C VAL A 85 -6.21 25.04 6.44
N THR A 86 -6.16 26.37 6.28
CA THR A 86 -6.82 27.06 5.17
C THR A 86 -6.29 26.59 3.82
N GLY A 87 -4.96 26.49 3.67
CA GLY A 87 -4.31 26.14 2.40
C GLY A 87 -4.41 24.66 2.00
N LEU A 88 -4.70 23.78 2.96
CA LEU A 88 -4.96 22.36 2.73
C LEU A 88 -6.45 22.08 2.45
N GLY A 89 -7.32 23.09 2.61
CA GLY A 89 -8.75 22.96 2.33
C GLY A 89 -9.55 22.35 3.49
N LEU A 90 -9.02 22.36 4.71
CA LEU A 90 -9.74 21.89 5.88
C LEU A 90 -10.79 22.91 6.30
N THR A 91 -12.02 22.44 6.52
CA THR A 91 -13.14 23.22 7.07
C THR A 91 -13.16 23.24 8.61
N ALA A 92 -12.16 22.63 9.25
CA ALA A 92 -12.02 22.61 10.70
C ALA A 92 -11.65 24.00 11.24
N ASP A 93 -12.14 24.33 12.43
CA ASP A 93 -11.64 25.48 13.18
C ASP A 93 -10.16 25.22 13.50
N TRP A 94 -9.28 26.21 13.26
CA TRP A 94 -7.85 26.11 13.57
C TRP A 94 -7.59 25.73 15.04
N ARG A 95 -8.54 26.02 15.93
CA ARG A 95 -8.50 25.64 17.36
C ARG A 95 -8.63 24.14 17.60
N GLU A 96 -9.17 23.40 16.65
CA GLU A 96 -9.26 21.93 16.71
C GLU A 96 -8.00 21.26 16.17
N VAL A 97 -7.10 22.02 15.57
CA VAL A 97 -5.84 21.52 15.04
C VAL A 97 -4.72 21.90 16.00
N LYS A 98 -3.87 20.93 16.32
CA LYS A 98 -2.67 21.12 17.12
C LYS A 98 -1.45 20.77 16.28
N ALA A 99 -0.47 21.68 16.24
CA ALA A 99 0.88 21.39 15.78
C ALA A 99 1.72 20.90 16.96
N GLU A 100 2.11 19.63 16.94
CA GLU A 100 2.92 19.01 17.99
C GLU A 100 4.36 18.81 17.50
N LEU A 101 5.33 19.41 18.20
CA LEU A 101 6.75 19.28 17.85
C LEU A 101 7.19 17.82 17.97
N TYR A 102 7.70 17.27 16.87
CA TYR A 102 8.11 15.87 16.82
C TYR A 102 9.63 15.74 16.87
N LYS A 103 10.33 16.41 15.95
CA LYS A 103 11.79 16.30 15.83
C LYS A 103 12.42 17.44 15.06
N LEU A 104 13.74 17.54 15.17
CA LEU A 104 14.59 18.37 14.34
C LEU A 104 15.36 17.49 13.36
N LEU A 105 15.38 17.86 12.09
CA LEU A 105 16.12 17.17 11.03
C LEU A 105 17.25 18.04 10.50
N ILE A 106 18.40 17.42 10.23
CA ILE A 106 19.55 18.06 9.60
C ILE A 106 19.95 17.28 8.36
N TYR A 107 20.07 18.01 7.26
CA TYR A 107 20.58 17.53 5.99
C TYR A 107 21.89 18.27 5.69
N ARG A 108 23.00 17.55 5.58
CA ARG A 108 24.30 18.06 5.10
C ARG A 108 24.49 17.70 3.62
N GLU A 109 25.57 18.15 3.01
CA GLU A 109 25.93 17.74 1.64
C GLU A 109 25.79 16.22 1.39
N GLY A 110 25.11 15.86 0.30
CA GLY A 110 24.78 14.48 -0.08
C GLY A 110 23.65 13.83 0.72
N ALA A 111 23.05 14.52 1.71
CA ALA A 111 21.88 14.04 2.44
C ALA A 111 20.61 14.10 1.56
N PHE A 112 19.77 13.07 1.63
CA PHE A 112 18.53 12.93 0.85
C PHE A 112 17.51 12.06 1.60
N PHE A 113 16.30 11.97 1.05
CA PHE A 113 15.34 10.95 1.45
C PHE A 113 14.50 10.56 0.22
N LEU A 114 14.54 9.28 -0.14
CA LEU A 114 13.76 8.71 -1.25
C LEU A 114 12.24 8.94 -1.07
N PRO A 115 11.45 8.81 -2.16
CA PRO A 115 10.00 8.94 -2.12
C PRO A 115 9.36 8.05 -1.03
N HIS A 116 8.56 8.64 -0.15
CA HIS A 116 7.85 7.94 0.92
C HIS A 116 6.61 8.70 1.35
N ARG A 117 5.68 8.02 2.04
CA ARG A 117 4.54 8.66 2.73
C ARG A 117 4.83 8.78 4.22
N ASP A 118 4.19 9.74 4.88
CA ASP A 118 4.32 9.84 6.33
C ASP A 118 3.50 8.73 7.00
N SER A 119 4.08 8.11 8.02
CA SER A 119 3.33 7.22 8.92
C SER A 119 2.79 8.04 10.08
N GLU A 120 1.57 7.74 10.51
CA GLU A 120 0.96 8.36 11.68
C GLU A 120 1.86 8.18 12.93
N LYS A 121 2.19 9.29 13.60
CA LYS A 121 3.06 9.30 14.79
C LYS A 121 2.34 9.63 16.09
N ALA A 122 1.10 10.10 15.99
CA ALA A 122 0.23 10.43 17.11
C ALA A 122 -1.22 10.25 16.68
N ASP A 123 -2.07 9.82 17.61
CA ASP A 123 -3.50 9.60 17.34
C ASP A 123 -4.16 10.90 16.84
N GLY A 124 -4.78 10.82 15.66
CA GLY A 124 -5.43 11.95 14.99
C GLY A 124 -4.49 12.80 14.15
N MET A 125 -3.25 12.35 13.90
CA MET A 125 -2.33 13.03 12.98
C MET A 125 -2.82 12.86 11.55
N PHE A 126 -3.12 13.97 10.88
CA PHE A 126 -3.57 13.99 9.48
C PHE A 126 -2.49 14.52 8.51
N GLY A 127 -1.42 15.12 9.03
CA GLY A 127 -0.40 15.72 8.19
C GLY A 127 0.82 16.20 8.95
N THR A 128 1.72 16.83 8.20
CA THR A 128 3.01 17.30 8.71
C THR A 128 3.18 18.78 8.37
N LEU A 129 3.68 19.56 9.33
CA LEU A 129 4.18 20.91 9.13
C LEU A 129 5.71 20.89 9.29
N ALA A 130 6.42 21.23 8.23
CA ALA A 130 7.87 21.34 8.23
C ALA A 130 8.29 22.80 8.14
N VAL A 131 9.09 23.26 9.11
CA VAL A 131 9.60 24.63 9.19
C VAL A 131 11.11 24.60 9.02
N CYS A 132 11.60 25.10 7.89
CA CYS A 132 13.02 25.26 7.63
C CYS A 132 13.55 26.52 8.32
N LEU A 133 14.50 26.33 9.23
CA LEU A 133 15.20 27.42 9.89
C LEU A 133 16.22 28.06 8.93
N PRO A 134 16.60 29.33 9.14
CA PRO A 134 17.62 29.99 8.33
C PRO A 134 18.97 29.32 8.57
N SER A 135 19.53 28.76 7.50
CA SER A 135 20.83 28.10 7.47
C SER A 135 21.26 27.99 6.01
N LYS A 136 22.45 28.48 5.66
CA LYS A 136 22.91 28.50 4.26
C LYS A 136 22.98 27.09 3.67
N HIS A 137 22.26 26.86 2.56
CA HIS A 137 22.26 25.60 1.82
C HIS A 137 21.84 25.78 0.36
N GLU A 138 22.24 24.83 -0.49
CA GLU A 138 21.85 24.71 -1.89
C GLU A 138 21.28 23.31 -2.18
N GLY A 139 20.43 23.21 -3.21
CA GLY A 139 19.70 21.99 -3.55
C GLY A 139 18.48 21.73 -2.66
N VAL A 140 18.21 20.46 -2.36
CA VAL A 140 17.23 19.98 -1.35
C VAL A 140 15.76 20.34 -1.58
N ASP A 141 15.37 20.37 -2.85
CA ASP A 141 13.97 20.47 -3.23
C ASP A 141 13.13 19.37 -2.56
N VAL A 142 12.05 19.79 -1.90
CA VAL A 142 11.04 18.88 -1.37
C VAL A 142 9.96 18.72 -2.41
N ILE A 143 9.92 17.54 -3.03
CA ILE A 143 8.89 17.19 -4.01
C ILE A 143 7.75 16.51 -3.26
N VAL A 144 6.54 16.99 -3.46
CA VAL A 144 5.32 16.38 -2.95
C VAL A 144 4.44 16.00 -4.13
N SER A 145 4.12 14.73 -4.24
CA SER A 145 3.24 14.17 -5.27
C SER A 145 2.01 13.50 -4.66
N HIS A 146 0.88 13.70 -5.32
CA HIS A 146 -0.37 13.03 -5.00
C HIS A 146 -1.14 12.81 -6.30
N ARG A 147 -1.30 11.55 -6.71
CA ARG A 147 -1.79 11.18 -8.04
C ARG A 147 -0.92 11.82 -9.13
N ASP A 148 -1.53 12.40 -10.16
CA ASP A 148 -0.84 13.07 -11.27
C ASP A 148 -0.29 14.46 -10.92
N ASP A 149 -0.64 14.99 -9.74
CA ASP A 149 -0.19 16.31 -9.30
C ASP A 149 1.16 16.22 -8.58
N CYS A 150 2.09 17.08 -8.99
CA CYS A 150 3.42 17.20 -8.40
C CYS A 150 3.76 18.67 -8.08
N LEU A 151 4.22 18.93 -6.86
CA LEU A 151 4.60 20.25 -6.40
C LEU A 151 5.99 20.22 -5.78
N THR A 152 6.87 21.10 -6.27
CA THR A 152 8.23 21.25 -5.76
C THR A 152 8.33 22.44 -4.81
N PHE A 153 8.82 22.25 -3.59
CA PHE A 153 9.11 23.30 -2.61
C PHE A 153 10.62 23.50 -2.42
N GLN A 154 11.06 24.73 -2.69
CA GLN A 154 12.47 25.11 -2.63
C GLN A 154 12.71 25.97 -1.40
N THR A 155 13.69 25.59 -0.58
CA THR A 155 14.09 26.35 0.62
C THR A 155 15.36 27.19 0.40
N ALA A 156 16.21 26.78 -0.55
CA ALA A 156 17.49 27.42 -0.86
C ALA A 156 17.41 28.93 -1.17
N PRO A 157 16.42 29.45 -1.94
CA PRO A 157 16.41 30.87 -2.34
C PRO A 157 16.33 31.88 -1.18
N THR A 158 15.90 31.45 0.01
CA THR A 158 15.82 32.32 1.20
C THR A 158 16.64 31.80 2.37
N ALA A 159 17.46 30.77 2.16
CA ALA A 159 18.12 29.99 3.20
C ALA A 159 19.04 30.79 4.13
N ASP A 160 19.69 31.84 3.63
CA ASP A 160 20.69 32.59 4.39
C ASP A 160 20.10 33.36 5.58
N PHE A 161 18.86 33.86 5.47
CA PHE A 161 18.25 34.70 6.51
C PHE A 161 16.73 34.52 6.66
N GLY A 162 16.07 33.91 5.68
CA GLY A 162 14.63 33.68 5.67
C GLY A 162 14.27 32.35 6.31
N MET A 163 13.06 32.31 6.87
CA MET A 163 12.41 31.06 7.23
C MET A 163 11.43 30.67 6.13
N SER A 164 11.34 29.37 5.88
CA SER A 164 10.35 28.83 4.96
C SER A 164 9.62 27.68 5.63
N TRP A 165 8.34 27.54 5.32
CA TRP A 165 7.56 26.44 5.87
C TRP A 165 6.68 25.84 4.79
N VAL A 166 6.30 24.60 5.03
CA VAL A 166 5.45 23.83 4.14
C VAL A 166 4.62 22.85 4.96
N ALA A 167 3.37 22.64 4.55
CA ALA A 167 2.49 21.64 5.13
C ALA A 167 1.86 20.75 4.05
N TRP A 168 1.66 19.48 4.39
CA TRP A 168 1.12 18.45 3.51
C TRP A 168 0.37 17.37 4.31
N TYR A 169 -0.53 16.64 3.64
CA TYR A 169 -1.30 15.53 4.24
C TYR A 169 -0.42 14.27 4.40
N ALA A 170 -0.71 13.42 5.37
CA ALA A 170 0.14 12.25 5.66
C ALA A 170 0.20 11.22 4.50
N ASP A 171 -0.85 11.18 3.67
CA ASP A 171 -1.02 10.27 2.55
C ASP A 171 -0.33 10.72 1.24
N VAL A 172 0.24 11.92 1.20
CA VAL A 172 1.00 12.38 0.03
C VAL A 172 2.38 11.74 -0.01
N THR A 173 2.84 11.39 -1.20
CA THR A 173 4.20 10.91 -1.41
C THR A 173 5.15 12.11 -1.42
N ARG A 174 6.23 12.04 -0.65
CA ARG A 174 7.24 13.11 -0.59
C ARG A 174 8.65 12.58 -0.77
N GLU A 175 9.46 13.36 -1.46
CA GLU A 175 10.87 13.11 -1.70
C GLU A 175 11.68 14.35 -1.28
N VAL A 176 12.85 14.13 -0.68
CA VAL A 176 13.81 15.20 -0.41
C VAL A 176 15.02 14.96 -1.30
N LYS A 177 15.18 15.81 -2.31
CA LYS A 177 16.34 15.75 -3.23
C LYS A 177 17.65 16.02 -2.46
N PRO A 178 18.80 15.59 -3.01
CA PRO A 178 20.08 15.78 -2.34
C PRO A 178 20.40 17.25 -2.04
N VAL A 179 20.99 17.51 -0.87
CA VAL A 179 21.69 18.78 -0.59
C VAL A 179 22.99 18.80 -1.40
N THR A 180 23.20 19.84 -2.20
CA THR A 180 24.43 20.00 -2.99
C THR A 180 25.51 20.77 -2.24
N SER A 181 25.13 21.65 -1.31
CA SER A 181 26.07 22.41 -0.47
C SER A 181 25.38 22.91 0.81
N GLY A 182 26.15 23.04 1.89
CA GLY A 182 25.69 23.61 3.16
C GLY A 182 24.86 22.67 4.04
N TYR A 183 24.01 23.27 4.88
CA TYR A 183 23.21 22.54 5.87
C TYR A 183 21.77 23.04 5.89
N ARG A 184 20.80 22.14 5.73
CA ARG A 184 19.38 22.43 5.89
C ARG A 184 18.88 21.88 7.22
N ILE A 185 18.37 22.77 8.08
CA ILE A 185 17.84 22.44 9.39
C ILE A 185 16.32 22.66 9.40
N VAL A 186 15.57 21.65 9.81
CA VAL A 186 14.10 21.64 9.72
C VAL A 186 13.48 21.17 11.02
N LEU A 187 12.54 21.94 11.55
CA LEU A 187 11.64 21.50 12.62
C LEU A 187 10.43 20.81 12.02
N ILE A 188 10.11 19.62 12.51
CA ILE A 188 8.98 18.81 12.05
C ILE A 188 7.92 18.78 13.14
N TYR A 189 6.70 19.15 12.77
CA TYR A 189 5.51 19.10 13.62
C TYR A 189 4.49 18.13 13.03
N ASN A 190 3.90 17.31 13.87
CA ASN A 190 2.71 16.54 13.53
C ASN A 190 1.50 17.48 13.60
N LEU A 191 0.69 17.53 12.55
CA LEU A 191 -0.60 18.22 12.55
C LEU A 191 -1.67 17.22 12.99
N ILE A 192 -2.26 17.47 14.16
CA ILE A 192 -3.21 16.58 14.82
C ILE A 192 -4.57 17.28 14.84
N HIS A 193 -5.61 16.63 14.34
CA HIS A 193 -6.98 17.10 14.48
C HIS A 193 -7.61 16.45 15.70
N ARG A 194 -7.99 17.26 16.68
CA ARG A 194 -8.75 16.85 17.87
C ARG A 194 -10.05 17.65 17.88
N PRO A 195 -11.17 17.11 17.37
CA PRO A 195 -12.44 17.80 17.47
C PRO A 195 -12.72 18.10 18.94
N SER A 196 -12.90 19.38 19.26
CA SER A 196 -13.26 19.78 20.62
C SER A 196 -14.61 19.17 20.95
N ALA A 197 -14.74 18.54 22.11
CA ALA A 197 -16.02 18.04 22.59
C ALA A 197 -17.12 19.13 22.62
N ALA A 198 -16.73 20.41 22.67
CA ALA A 198 -17.63 21.56 22.63
C ALA A 198 -18.18 21.91 21.23
N LEU A 199 -17.62 21.36 20.15
CA LEU A 199 -18.07 21.50 18.76
C LEU A 199 -18.69 20.20 18.20
N LEU A 200 -18.83 19.16 19.03
CA LEU A 200 -19.58 17.95 18.71
C LEU A 200 -21.11 18.19 18.61
N GLU A 201 -21.57 19.44 18.72
CA GLU A 201 -22.88 19.88 18.29
C GLU A 201 -22.81 20.25 16.79
N PRO A 202 -23.28 19.39 15.88
CA PRO A 202 -23.22 19.65 14.44
C PRO A 202 -24.05 20.89 14.09
N HIS A 203 -23.50 21.76 13.23
CA HIS A 203 -24.22 22.93 12.73
C HIS A 203 -25.54 22.49 12.07
N GLY A 204 -26.67 22.79 12.71
CA GLY A 204 -27.99 22.24 12.35
C GLY A 204 -28.39 22.43 10.87
N ALA A 205 -27.89 23.46 10.19
CA ALA A 205 -28.22 23.70 8.79
C ALA A 205 -27.72 22.61 7.81
N SER A 206 -26.61 21.92 8.11
CA SER A 206 -26.03 20.90 7.22
C SER A 206 -26.77 19.56 7.33
N LYS A 207 -27.17 19.17 8.55
CA LYS A 207 -27.94 17.95 8.82
C LYS A 207 -29.32 17.98 8.18
N GLU A 208 -29.98 19.14 8.24
CA GLU A 208 -31.34 19.31 7.73
C GLU A 208 -31.36 19.19 6.20
N ASN A 209 -30.31 19.69 5.53
CA ASN A 209 -30.16 19.56 4.09
C ASN A 209 -29.92 18.12 3.64
N ILE A 210 -29.02 17.38 4.32
CA ILE A 210 -28.76 15.97 4.01
C ILE A 210 -30.01 15.13 4.27
N THR A 211 -30.67 15.36 5.40
CA THR A 211 -31.92 14.67 5.75
C THR A 211 -32.99 14.91 4.69
N ARG A 212 -33.16 16.15 4.21
CA ARG A 212 -34.12 16.48 3.15
C ARG A 212 -33.79 15.80 1.82
N LEU A 213 -32.50 15.71 1.46
CA LEU A 213 -32.07 15.03 0.24
C LEU A 213 -32.33 13.52 0.32
N LEU A 214 -32.00 12.89 1.44
CA LEU A 214 -32.28 11.47 1.67
C LEU A 214 -33.78 11.20 1.68
N GLN A 215 -34.60 12.05 2.32
CA GLN A 215 -36.06 11.91 2.31
C GLN A 215 -36.64 12.03 0.89
N SER A 216 -36.16 12.98 0.09
CA SER A 216 -36.59 13.10 -1.31
C SER A 216 -36.26 11.87 -2.13
N TRP A 217 -35.13 11.21 -1.83
CA TRP A 217 -34.71 9.97 -2.48
C TRP A 217 -35.54 8.77 -2.01
N ALA A 218 -35.80 8.64 -0.70
CA ALA A 218 -36.66 7.58 -0.16
C ALA A 218 -38.06 7.64 -0.76
N CYS A 219 -38.65 8.84 -0.84
CA CYS A 219 -39.94 9.05 -1.50
C CYS A 219 -39.90 8.64 -2.98
N ALA A 220 -38.82 8.95 -3.70
CA ALA A 220 -38.68 8.55 -5.11
C ALA A 220 -38.56 7.03 -5.26
N ALA A 221 -37.82 6.36 -4.38
CA ALA A 221 -37.66 4.90 -4.39
C ALA A 221 -38.97 4.15 -4.05
N GLU A 222 -39.79 4.68 -3.15
CA GLU A 222 -41.13 4.12 -2.85
C GLU A 222 -42.10 4.28 -4.04
N ILE A 223 -42.04 5.41 -4.76
CA ILE A 223 -42.89 5.67 -5.92
C ILE A 223 -42.51 4.78 -7.11
N ASP A 224 -41.22 4.56 -7.34
CA ASP A 224 -40.70 3.71 -8.43
C ASP A 224 -41.04 2.23 -8.20
N SER A 225 -41.08 1.80 -6.92
CA SER A 225 -41.46 0.43 -6.53
C SER A 225 -42.93 0.08 -6.83
N MET A 226 -43.78 1.07 -7.14
CA MET A 226 -45.18 0.89 -7.53
C MET A 226 -45.40 0.79 -9.05
N GLN A 227 -44.37 1.00 -9.89
CA GLN A 227 -44.50 0.88 -11.34
C GLN A 227 -44.22 -0.57 -11.81
N TYR A 228 -45.32 -1.31 -11.98
CA TYR A 228 -45.53 -2.48 -12.84
C TYR A 228 -44.65 -3.72 -12.68
N LEU A 229 -45.32 -4.78 -12.22
CA LEU A 229 -44.96 -6.19 -12.20
C LEU A 229 -45.10 -6.87 -13.58
N ASP A 230 -44.97 -6.12 -14.68
CA ASP A 230 -45.10 -6.65 -16.03
C ASP A 230 -43.77 -6.52 -16.77
N GLY A 231 -43.19 -7.69 -17.06
CA GLY A 231 -41.84 -7.84 -17.57
C GLY A 231 -41.55 -7.09 -18.87
N TRP A 232 -40.27 -6.72 -18.98
CA TRP A 232 -39.58 -6.04 -20.09
C TRP A 232 -39.69 -4.52 -20.13
N ASN A 233 -38.67 -3.85 -19.57
CA ASN A 233 -37.99 -2.79 -20.33
C ASN A 233 -36.53 -2.57 -19.88
N ASN A 234 -35.61 -2.61 -20.85
CA ASN A 234 -34.17 -2.37 -20.71
C ASN A 234 -33.84 -0.92 -21.08
N ASP A 235 -34.14 0.04 -20.20
CA ASP A 235 -33.64 1.41 -20.34
C ASP A 235 -33.01 1.87 -19.02
N ILE A 236 -31.68 1.89 -18.97
CA ILE A 236 -30.91 2.47 -17.86
C ILE A 236 -30.95 3.99 -18.02
N ASN A 237 -32.07 4.59 -17.66
CA ASN A 237 -32.16 5.98 -17.28
C ASN A 237 -33.51 6.21 -16.63
N SER A 238 -33.49 6.74 -15.40
CA SER A 238 -34.63 7.21 -14.59
C SER A 238 -35.16 6.28 -13.50
N SER A 239 -34.35 5.36 -12.94
CA SER A 239 -34.72 4.71 -11.66
C SER A 239 -33.87 5.21 -10.50
N CYS A 240 -34.51 5.46 -9.37
CA CYS A 240 -33.83 5.82 -8.12
C CYS A 240 -32.97 4.61 -7.69
N PRO A 241 -31.64 4.72 -7.59
CA PRO A 241 -30.78 3.55 -7.30
C PRO A 241 -31.20 2.93 -5.96
N GLN A 242 -31.13 1.60 -5.80
CA GLN A 242 -31.56 0.95 -4.54
C GLN A 242 -30.58 1.19 -3.37
N ALA A 243 -29.36 1.64 -3.65
CA ALA A 243 -28.34 1.93 -2.65
C ALA A 243 -27.46 3.11 -3.08
N LEU A 244 -26.97 3.86 -2.09
CA LEU A 244 -25.97 4.92 -2.28
C LEU A 244 -24.62 4.42 -1.77
N ILE A 245 -23.59 4.50 -2.61
CA ILE A 245 -22.24 4.08 -2.25
C ILE A 245 -21.39 5.33 -2.01
N TYR A 246 -20.76 5.39 -0.84
CA TYR A 246 -19.80 6.43 -0.50
C TYR A 246 -18.47 5.79 -0.14
N VAL A 247 -17.42 6.10 -0.90
CA VAL A 247 -16.07 5.58 -0.68
C VAL A 247 -15.42 6.40 0.43
N LEU A 248 -15.02 5.74 1.52
CA LEU A 248 -14.29 6.35 2.62
C LEU A 248 -12.87 6.72 2.19
N GLU A 249 -12.35 7.82 2.71
CA GLU A 249 -10.99 8.30 2.35
C GLU A 249 -9.89 7.42 2.98
N HIS A 250 -10.17 6.75 4.10
CA HIS A 250 -9.21 5.85 4.75
C HIS A 250 -9.43 4.39 4.35
N GLN A 251 -8.37 3.71 3.89
CA GLN A 251 -8.37 2.27 3.66
C GLN A 251 -8.54 1.52 5.00
N CYS A 252 -9.74 1.00 5.24
CA CYS A 252 -10.00 0.13 6.38
C CYS A 252 -9.55 -1.30 6.04
N THR A 253 -8.64 -1.88 6.83
CA THR A 253 -8.33 -3.31 6.71
C THR A 253 -9.55 -4.16 7.08
N SER A 254 -9.67 -5.35 6.51
CA SER A 254 -10.80 -6.28 6.72
C SER A 254 -11.07 -6.64 8.19
N ALA A 255 -10.08 -6.52 9.07
CA ALA A 255 -10.24 -6.66 10.52
C ALA A 255 -10.87 -5.43 11.24
N GLY A 256 -11.22 -4.39 10.49
CA GLY A 256 -11.51 -3.03 11.00
C GLY A 256 -12.91 -2.48 10.72
N LEU A 257 -13.80 -3.19 10.03
CA LEU A 257 -15.17 -2.73 9.66
C LEU A 257 -16.09 -2.63 10.89
N ARG A 258 -15.84 -1.64 11.75
CA ARG A 258 -16.71 -1.25 12.86
C ARG A 258 -16.82 0.25 12.86
N PHE A 259 -18.03 0.77 13.04
CA PHE A 259 -18.27 2.21 13.14
C PHE A 259 -17.42 2.88 14.22
N SER A 260 -17.12 2.16 15.31
CA SER A 260 -16.26 2.63 16.41
C SER A 260 -14.77 2.71 16.05
N ARG A 261 -14.37 2.21 14.89
CA ARG A 261 -12.99 2.19 14.38
C ARG A 261 -12.77 3.12 13.19
N LEU A 262 -13.83 3.77 12.69
CA LEU A 262 -13.70 4.88 11.75
C LEU A 262 -12.94 6.01 12.44
N LYS A 263 -12.00 6.63 11.74
CA LYS A 263 -11.13 7.67 12.28
C LYS A 263 -11.25 8.97 11.47
N GLY A 264 -10.92 10.09 12.10
CA GLY A 264 -10.82 11.39 11.43
C GLY A 264 -12.09 11.80 10.70
N VAL A 265 -11.93 12.27 9.46
CA VAL A 265 -13.02 12.83 8.64
C VAL A 265 -14.13 11.81 8.37
N ASP A 266 -13.79 10.53 8.21
CA ASP A 266 -14.77 9.46 7.96
C ASP A 266 -15.66 9.20 9.19
N GLN A 267 -15.12 9.34 10.40
CA GLN A 267 -15.91 9.24 11.64
C GLN A 267 -16.93 10.38 11.76
N CYS A 268 -16.52 11.61 11.45
CA CYS A 268 -17.39 12.79 11.48
C CYS A 268 -18.50 12.71 10.41
N ARG A 269 -18.14 12.32 9.18
CA ARG A 269 -19.11 12.11 8.09
C ARG A 269 -20.10 11.01 8.46
N PHE A 270 -19.62 9.89 9.01
CA PHE A 270 -20.47 8.81 9.47
C PHE A 270 -21.44 9.25 10.57
N ALA A 271 -20.99 10.02 11.56
CA ALA A 271 -21.86 10.52 12.62
C ALA A 271 -22.96 11.45 12.10
N GLY A 272 -22.65 12.30 11.12
CA GLY A 272 -23.63 13.17 10.45
C GLY A 272 -24.62 12.39 9.57
N LEU A 273 -24.12 11.42 8.79
CA LEU A 273 -24.94 10.56 7.93
C LEU A 273 -25.86 9.66 8.74
N ARG A 274 -25.40 9.04 9.83
CA ARG A 274 -26.19 8.13 10.65
C ARG A 274 -27.47 8.79 11.17
N ASP A 275 -27.37 10.02 11.66
CA ASP A 275 -28.50 10.79 12.17
C ASP A 275 -29.51 11.14 11.05
N ALA A 276 -29.00 11.57 9.89
CA ALA A 276 -29.83 11.90 8.74
C ALA A 276 -30.51 10.65 8.12
N CYS A 277 -29.79 9.54 8.00
CA CYS A 277 -30.29 8.25 7.52
C CYS A 277 -31.41 7.72 8.43
N GLN A 278 -31.24 7.78 9.75
CA GLN A 278 -32.27 7.36 10.70
C GLN A 278 -33.56 8.17 10.56
N ARG A 279 -33.45 9.49 10.33
CA ARG A 279 -34.59 10.40 10.10
C ARG A 279 -35.24 10.23 8.73
N ALA A 280 -34.52 9.68 7.76
CA ALA A 280 -34.98 9.46 6.39
C ALA A 280 -35.39 8.01 6.11
N GLY A 281 -35.23 7.09 7.06
CA GLY A 281 -35.60 5.67 6.92
C GLY A 281 -34.56 4.81 6.19
N PHE A 282 -33.29 5.21 6.18
CA PHE A 282 -32.20 4.45 5.55
C PHE A 282 -31.41 3.64 6.57
N ASP A 283 -31.04 2.43 6.16
CA ASP A 283 -30.00 1.65 6.82
C ASP A 283 -28.62 2.00 6.26
N LEU A 284 -27.64 2.15 7.16
CA LEU A 284 -26.28 2.52 6.80
C LEU A 284 -25.33 1.36 7.09
N PHE A 285 -24.62 0.90 6.06
CA PHE A 285 -23.70 -0.23 6.12
C PHE A 285 -22.25 0.20 5.86
N LEU A 286 -21.30 -0.48 6.50
CA LEU A 286 -19.88 -0.44 6.14
C LEU A 286 -19.54 -1.72 5.38
N ALA A 287 -18.93 -1.57 4.21
CA ALA A 287 -18.50 -2.69 3.38
C ALA A 287 -17.09 -2.43 2.83
N ASN A 288 -16.33 -3.50 2.61
CA ASN A 288 -15.14 -3.45 1.78
C ASN A 288 -15.56 -3.69 0.33
N ILE A 289 -15.10 -2.83 -0.57
CA ILE A 289 -15.28 -3.00 -2.01
C ILE A 289 -13.93 -3.39 -2.57
N GLU A 290 -13.85 -4.58 -3.14
CA GLU A 290 -12.67 -5.06 -3.86
C GLU A 290 -12.93 -4.95 -5.36
N LYS A 291 -12.04 -4.26 -6.06
CA LYS A 291 -12.04 -4.21 -7.53
C LYS A 291 -10.96 -5.16 -8.02
N LYS A 292 -11.37 -6.25 -8.67
CA LYS A 292 -10.47 -7.20 -9.33
C LYS A 292 -10.40 -6.84 -10.81
N ASP A 293 -9.20 -6.52 -11.28
CA ASP A 293 -8.92 -6.38 -12.70
C ASP A 293 -8.17 -7.65 -13.14
N ILE A 294 -8.66 -8.32 -14.18
CA ILE A 294 -8.04 -9.49 -14.80
C ILE A 294 -7.70 -9.08 -16.23
N GLY A 295 -6.47 -9.35 -16.66
CA GLY A 295 -6.02 -9.07 -18.01
C GLY A 295 -5.04 -10.13 -18.49
N GLU A 296 -4.86 -10.18 -19.80
CA GLU A 296 -3.81 -10.96 -20.45
C GLU A 296 -2.53 -10.11 -20.51
N VAL A 297 -1.37 -10.77 -20.52
CA VAL A 297 -0.08 -10.10 -20.68
C VAL A 297 0.12 -9.84 -22.18
N ASP A 298 0.35 -8.59 -22.59
CA ASP A 298 0.70 -8.25 -23.98
C ASP A 298 2.08 -8.87 -24.31
N ASP A 299 2.19 -9.53 -25.47
CA ASP A 299 3.33 -10.36 -25.96
C ASP A 299 4.72 -9.66 -26.03
N TYR A 300 4.87 -8.45 -25.51
CA TYR A 300 6.07 -7.60 -25.64
C TYR A 300 6.89 -7.42 -24.34
N GLU A 301 6.48 -7.95 -23.18
CA GLU A 301 7.22 -7.84 -21.89
C GLU A 301 7.70 -9.18 -21.27
N ASP A 302 7.87 -10.22 -22.09
CA ASP A 302 8.23 -11.60 -21.65
C ASP A 302 9.49 -11.74 -20.76
N TYR A 303 10.43 -10.77 -20.78
CA TYR A 303 11.69 -10.88 -20.05
C TYR A 303 11.60 -10.44 -18.57
N TYR A 304 10.73 -9.49 -18.23
CA TYR A 304 10.67 -8.94 -16.87
C TYR A 304 9.81 -9.80 -15.92
N ASP A 305 8.76 -10.44 -16.45
CA ASP A 305 7.89 -11.33 -15.67
C ASP A 305 8.57 -12.65 -15.32
N LEU A 306 9.41 -13.18 -16.23
CA LEU A 306 10.17 -14.41 -15.97
C LEU A 306 11.14 -14.24 -14.77
N LYS A 307 11.87 -13.12 -14.72
CA LYS A 307 12.77 -12.83 -13.59
C LYS A 307 12.02 -12.63 -12.28
N SER A 308 10.83 -12.06 -12.37
CA SER A 308 9.95 -11.89 -11.21
C SER A 308 9.51 -13.26 -10.67
N CYS A 309 9.12 -14.20 -11.54
CA CYS A 309 8.82 -15.58 -11.15
C CYS A 309 10.00 -16.27 -10.45
N VAL A 310 11.21 -16.16 -11.01
CA VAL A 310 12.44 -16.70 -10.37
C VAL A 310 12.68 -16.06 -9.00
N THR A 311 12.36 -14.78 -8.85
CA THR A 311 12.50 -14.07 -7.57
C THR A 311 11.52 -14.60 -6.52
N VAL A 312 10.25 -14.82 -6.89
CA VAL A 312 9.24 -15.39 -5.98
C VAL A 312 9.61 -16.81 -5.55
N GLU A 313 10.22 -17.59 -6.45
CA GLU A 313 10.68 -18.96 -6.19
C GLU A 313 11.75 -19.06 -5.09
N SER A 314 12.36 -17.92 -4.68
CA SER A 314 13.23 -17.86 -3.50
C SER A 314 12.53 -18.32 -2.20
N ALA A 315 11.20 -18.45 -2.20
CA ALA A 315 10.40 -19.06 -1.15
C ALA A 315 10.74 -20.54 -0.87
N PHE A 316 11.29 -21.26 -1.85
CA PHE A 316 11.71 -22.65 -1.69
C PHE A 316 13.21 -22.77 -1.34
N VAL A 317 13.60 -23.91 -0.79
CA VAL A 317 15.02 -24.31 -0.69
C VAL A 317 15.59 -24.56 -2.08
N GLU A 318 16.88 -24.32 -2.27
CA GLU A 318 17.55 -24.30 -3.59
C GLU A 318 17.21 -25.53 -4.46
N GLN A 319 17.24 -26.73 -3.89
CA GLN A 319 16.96 -27.97 -4.64
C GLN A 319 15.50 -28.14 -5.11
N GLU A 320 14.56 -27.41 -4.51
CA GLU A 320 13.13 -27.46 -4.82
C GLU A 320 12.70 -26.39 -5.82
N ARG A 321 13.55 -25.39 -6.09
CA ARG A 321 13.23 -24.25 -6.94
C ARG A 321 13.05 -24.66 -8.40
N CYS A 322 12.07 -24.05 -9.06
CA CYS A 322 11.97 -24.06 -10.51
C CYS A 322 13.10 -23.20 -11.13
N SER A 323 13.83 -23.76 -12.10
CA SER A 323 14.85 -23.02 -12.84
C SER A 323 14.22 -22.04 -13.83
N GLU A 324 14.97 -21.00 -14.21
CA GLU A 324 14.53 -20.00 -15.21
C GLU A 324 14.07 -20.65 -16.53
N GLU A 325 14.82 -21.64 -17.04
CA GLU A 325 14.43 -22.37 -18.26
C GLU A 325 13.12 -23.17 -18.08
N LYS A 326 12.88 -23.75 -16.90
CA LYS A 326 11.63 -24.48 -16.62
C LYS A 326 10.44 -23.52 -16.50
N PHE A 327 10.62 -22.34 -15.92
CA PHE A 327 9.58 -21.30 -15.93
C PHE A 327 9.24 -20.91 -17.35
N LEU A 328 10.26 -20.62 -18.18
CA LEU A 328 10.05 -20.25 -19.58
C LEU A 328 9.27 -21.34 -20.34
N TYR A 329 9.62 -22.60 -20.14
CA TYR A 329 8.88 -23.72 -20.72
C TYR A 329 7.42 -23.78 -20.26
N ARG A 330 7.16 -23.73 -18.95
CA ARG A 330 5.79 -23.89 -18.40
C ARG A 330 4.89 -22.73 -18.77
N LEU A 331 5.39 -21.50 -18.66
CA LEU A 331 4.67 -20.29 -19.05
C LEU A 331 4.40 -20.24 -20.55
N ASN A 332 5.29 -20.78 -21.39
CA ASN A 332 5.06 -20.84 -22.83
C ASN A 332 4.09 -21.96 -23.24
N ARG A 333 4.07 -23.10 -22.53
CA ARG A 333 3.22 -24.24 -22.88
C ARG A 333 1.80 -24.14 -22.35
N THR A 334 1.62 -23.60 -21.16
CA THR A 334 0.33 -23.53 -20.47
C THR A 334 0.20 -22.22 -19.68
N PRO A 335 0.29 -21.06 -20.35
CA PRO A 335 0.12 -19.76 -19.68
C PRO A 335 -1.24 -19.66 -18.97
N GLU A 336 -2.28 -20.25 -19.55
CA GLU A 336 -3.66 -20.26 -19.03
C GLU A 336 -3.80 -21.06 -17.73
N LEU A 337 -2.81 -21.90 -17.37
CA LEU A 337 -2.82 -22.65 -16.12
C LEU A 337 -1.96 -22.00 -15.03
N CYS A 338 -1.39 -20.83 -15.32
CA CYS A 338 -0.53 -20.08 -14.43
C CYS A 338 -1.22 -18.81 -13.95
N LEU A 339 -0.98 -18.43 -12.69
CA LEU A 339 -1.59 -17.25 -12.10
C LEU A 339 -0.56 -16.47 -11.29
N GLY A 340 -0.45 -15.16 -11.56
CA GLY A 340 0.38 -14.24 -10.80
C GLY A 340 -0.44 -13.33 -9.91
N LEU A 341 0.04 -13.05 -8.70
CA LEU A 341 -0.51 -12.01 -7.83
C LEU A 341 0.48 -10.85 -7.75
N PHE A 342 0.04 -9.70 -8.22
CA PHE A 342 0.83 -8.48 -8.26
C PHE A 342 0.34 -7.47 -7.23
N ILE A 343 1.28 -6.76 -6.60
CA ILE A 343 0.96 -5.51 -5.91
C ILE A 343 1.31 -4.38 -6.86
N LYS A 344 0.28 -3.60 -7.19
CA LYS A 344 0.41 -2.39 -7.99
C LYS A 344 0.45 -1.18 -7.06
N THR A 345 1.51 -0.41 -7.16
CA THR A 345 1.59 0.94 -6.61
C THR A 345 1.66 1.95 -7.75
N ASP A 346 1.43 3.23 -7.48
CA ASP A 346 1.27 4.28 -8.49
C ASP A 346 2.39 4.33 -9.57
N ASN A 347 3.59 3.77 -9.30
CA ASN A 347 4.71 3.74 -10.24
C ASN A 347 5.41 2.37 -10.42
N THR A 348 5.00 1.32 -9.70
CA THR A 348 5.63 -0.01 -9.82
C THR A 348 4.62 -1.13 -9.64
N GLU A 349 4.76 -2.17 -10.44
CA GLU A 349 4.08 -3.44 -10.28
C GLU A 349 5.10 -4.50 -9.87
N GLN A 350 4.79 -5.25 -8.81
CA GLN A 350 5.67 -6.31 -8.31
C GLN A 350 4.88 -7.60 -8.17
N LEU A 351 5.36 -8.67 -8.82
CA LEU A 351 4.88 -10.02 -8.56
C LEU A 351 5.29 -10.44 -7.14
N ILE A 352 4.31 -10.76 -6.30
CA ILE A 352 4.55 -11.16 -4.91
C ILE A 352 4.27 -12.64 -4.65
N ALA A 353 3.47 -13.27 -5.50
CA ALA A 353 3.15 -14.68 -5.41
C ALA A 353 2.73 -15.23 -6.78
N ASN A 354 2.94 -16.52 -7.03
CA ASN A 354 2.53 -17.18 -8.27
C ASN A 354 2.06 -18.62 -8.05
N VAL A 355 1.28 -19.11 -9.01
CA VAL A 355 0.94 -20.52 -9.20
C VAL A 355 1.37 -20.90 -10.62
N ILE A 356 2.13 -21.98 -10.74
CA ILE A 356 2.60 -22.49 -12.03
C ILE A 356 2.10 -23.92 -12.21
N GLY A 357 1.26 -24.11 -13.22
CA GLY A 357 0.66 -25.39 -13.57
C GLY A 357 1.01 -25.84 -14.98
N ILE A 358 0.85 -27.14 -15.21
CA ILE A 358 0.87 -27.77 -16.54
C ILE A 358 -0.30 -28.77 -16.68
N ARG A 359 -0.58 -29.20 -17.91
CA ARG A 359 -1.50 -30.32 -18.15
C ARG A 359 -0.84 -31.66 -17.83
N SER A 360 -1.62 -32.57 -17.27
CA SER A 360 -1.20 -33.95 -16.99
C SER A 360 -2.34 -34.94 -17.14
N LEU A 361 -2.05 -36.13 -17.67
CA LEU A 361 -2.97 -37.29 -17.59
C LEU A 361 -2.88 -38.00 -16.23
N SER A 362 -1.81 -37.76 -15.46
CA SER A 362 -1.60 -38.40 -14.15
C SER A 362 -2.53 -37.79 -13.10
N THR A 363 -2.96 -38.63 -12.15
CA THR A 363 -3.79 -38.21 -11.01
C THR A 363 -2.97 -37.77 -9.78
N THR A 364 -1.64 -37.82 -9.89
CA THR A 364 -0.67 -37.30 -8.91
C THR A 364 0.53 -36.71 -9.64
N ILE A 365 1.35 -35.91 -8.94
CA ILE A 365 2.61 -35.41 -9.49
C ILE A 365 3.57 -36.59 -9.72
N THR A 366 4.22 -36.60 -10.89
CA THR A 366 5.20 -37.62 -11.29
C THR A 366 6.59 -37.01 -11.51
N GLU A 367 7.63 -37.86 -11.51
CA GLU A 367 8.99 -37.44 -11.86
C GLU A 367 9.04 -36.79 -13.24
N GLY A 368 8.35 -37.38 -14.21
CA GLY A 368 8.22 -36.86 -15.57
C GLY A 368 7.60 -35.48 -15.62
N SER A 369 6.50 -35.25 -14.89
CA SER A 369 5.82 -33.95 -14.86
C SER A 369 6.70 -32.84 -14.26
N MET A 370 7.57 -33.17 -13.28
CA MET A 370 8.52 -32.21 -12.68
C MET A 370 9.71 -31.85 -13.59
N LYS A 371 9.91 -32.58 -14.70
CA LYS A 371 10.97 -32.36 -15.68
C LYS A 371 10.50 -31.45 -16.83
N MET A 372 11.44 -31.16 -17.73
CA MET A 372 11.24 -30.40 -18.96
C MET A 372 12.05 -31.09 -20.08
N PRO A 373 11.51 -31.24 -21.29
CA PRO A 373 12.27 -31.76 -22.43
C PRO A 373 13.41 -30.81 -22.83
N SER A 374 14.62 -31.32 -23.05
CA SER A 374 15.80 -30.49 -23.34
C SER A 374 15.72 -29.70 -24.65
N ASN A 375 14.92 -30.16 -25.62
CA ASN A 375 14.70 -29.52 -26.92
C ASN A 375 13.25 -29.06 -27.10
N TRP A 376 12.57 -28.69 -26.01
CA TRP A 376 11.15 -28.36 -26.00
C TRP A 376 10.78 -27.30 -27.04
N GLN A 377 11.64 -26.33 -27.37
CA GLN A 377 11.36 -25.28 -28.34
C GLN A 377 11.14 -25.80 -29.76
N SER A 378 11.70 -26.98 -30.09
CA SER A 378 11.54 -27.61 -31.40
C SER A 378 10.37 -28.59 -31.47
N HIS A 379 9.71 -28.86 -30.34
CA HIS A 379 8.56 -29.77 -30.27
C HIS A 379 7.25 -29.02 -30.50
N SER A 380 6.30 -29.70 -31.12
CA SER A 380 4.91 -29.25 -31.24
C SER A 380 4.30 -29.02 -29.84
N PRO A 381 3.58 -27.90 -29.59
CA PRO A 381 2.86 -27.68 -28.33
C PRO A 381 1.76 -28.70 -28.06
N TYR A 382 1.29 -29.39 -29.10
CA TYR A 382 0.14 -30.30 -29.03
C TYR A 382 0.53 -31.75 -28.81
N ASP A 383 1.82 -32.09 -28.94
CA ASP A 383 2.32 -33.45 -28.81
C ASP A 383 3.07 -33.65 -27.49
N PRO A 384 2.75 -34.71 -26.73
CA PRO A 384 3.47 -35.02 -25.50
C PRO A 384 4.88 -35.55 -25.80
N VAL A 385 5.87 -35.17 -25.00
CA VAL A 385 7.21 -35.77 -25.09
C VAL A 385 7.28 -36.98 -24.16
N VAL A 386 7.51 -38.16 -24.72
CA VAL A 386 7.61 -39.42 -23.95
C VAL A 386 9.03 -39.95 -24.00
N ILE A 387 9.64 -40.17 -22.84
CA ILE A 387 10.97 -40.77 -22.70
C ILE A 387 10.83 -41.97 -21.75
N ASP A 388 11.31 -43.14 -22.17
CA ASP A 388 11.25 -44.39 -21.39
C ASP A 388 9.83 -44.76 -20.89
N GLY A 389 8.81 -44.40 -21.68
CA GLY A 389 7.40 -44.66 -21.35
C GLY A 389 6.78 -43.66 -20.37
N GLU A 390 7.52 -42.64 -19.93
CA GLU A 390 7.04 -41.56 -19.07
C GLU A 390 6.88 -40.25 -19.86
N VAL A 391 5.81 -39.51 -19.61
CA VAL A 391 5.61 -38.17 -20.20
C VAL A 391 6.48 -37.15 -19.44
N ILE A 392 7.24 -36.35 -20.19
CA ILE A 392 8.20 -35.38 -19.66
C ILE A 392 7.64 -33.97 -19.81
N GLY A 393 7.38 -33.32 -18.68
CA GLY A 393 6.76 -31.99 -18.61
C GLY A 393 5.26 -32.03 -18.92
N ASN A 394 4.80 -31.04 -19.70
CA ASN A 394 3.41 -30.85 -20.09
C ASN A 394 2.88 -32.02 -20.94
N ASP A 395 1.71 -32.55 -20.59
CA ASP A 395 0.94 -33.47 -21.44
C ASP A 395 -0.30 -32.75 -21.98
N PRO A 396 -0.28 -32.26 -23.23
CA PRO A 396 -1.40 -31.50 -23.82
C PRO A 396 -2.73 -32.28 -23.88
N ARG A 397 -2.70 -33.61 -23.73
CA ARG A 397 -3.89 -34.47 -23.71
C ARG A 397 -4.49 -34.59 -22.31
N GLY A 398 -3.83 -34.03 -21.30
CA GLY A 398 -4.14 -34.16 -19.89
C GLY A 398 -5.45 -33.48 -19.50
N THR A 399 -6.33 -34.22 -18.81
CA THR A 399 -7.53 -33.67 -18.20
C THR A 399 -7.29 -33.17 -16.77
N ASN A 400 -6.09 -33.36 -16.21
CA ASN A 400 -5.76 -32.88 -14.87
C ASN A 400 -4.76 -31.71 -14.96
N ILE A 401 -4.77 -30.85 -13.94
CA ILE A 401 -3.80 -29.77 -13.79
C ILE A 401 -2.79 -30.16 -12.72
N ALA A 402 -1.52 -30.28 -13.12
CA ALA A 402 -0.40 -30.53 -12.21
C ALA A 402 0.23 -29.20 -11.82
N VAL A 403 0.02 -28.76 -10.57
CA VAL A 403 0.62 -27.55 -10.03
C VAL A 403 2.00 -27.88 -9.46
N HIS A 404 3.01 -27.19 -9.96
CA HIS A 404 4.41 -27.44 -9.64
C HIS A 404 5.07 -26.33 -8.83
N SER A 405 4.49 -25.13 -8.79
CA SER A 405 4.91 -24.08 -7.88
C SER A 405 3.68 -23.35 -7.36
N VAL A 406 3.68 -23.13 -6.05
CA VAL A 406 2.81 -22.17 -5.35
C VAL A 406 3.75 -21.38 -4.44
N ALA A 407 4.29 -20.29 -4.96
CA ALA A 407 5.31 -19.51 -4.26
C ALA A 407 4.73 -18.18 -3.78
N VAL A 408 5.11 -17.78 -2.57
CA VAL A 408 4.81 -16.47 -1.99
C VAL A 408 6.12 -15.91 -1.47
N LEU A 409 6.48 -14.69 -1.86
CA LEU A 409 7.69 -14.02 -1.40
C LEU A 409 7.78 -14.05 0.14
N PRO A 410 8.96 -14.33 0.73
CA PRO A 410 9.11 -14.47 2.19
C PRO A 410 8.51 -13.31 3.00
N ALA A 411 8.62 -12.07 2.50
CA ALA A 411 8.08 -10.88 3.16
C ALA A 411 6.54 -10.85 3.28
N TYR A 412 5.83 -11.68 2.51
CA TYR A 412 4.37 -11.76 2.47
C TYR A 412 3.84 -13.08 3.03
N GLN A 413 4.71 -14.02 3.42
CA GLN A 413 4.28 -15.26 4.06
C GLN A 413 3.67 -14.99 5.45
N GLY A 414 2.70 -15.81 5.86
CA GLY A 414 1.98 -15.64 7.12
C GLY A 414 0.96 -14.49 7.16
N THR A 415 0.81 -13.72 6.08
CA THR A 415 -0.15 -12.60 6.00
C THR A 415 -1.53 -13.00 5.44
N GLY A 416 -1.67 -14.25 4.99
CA GLY A 416 -2.88 -14.76 4.34
C GLY A 416 -2.83 -14.75 2.81
N VAL A 417 -1.82 -14.12 2.19
CA VAL A 417 -1.64 -14.04 0.73
C VAL A 417 -1.70 -15.41 0.04
N GLY A 418 -1.00 -16.42 0.57
CA GLY A 418 -1.01 -17.77 -0.04
C GLY A 418 -2.40 -18.41 -0.04
N ASN A 419 -3.19 -18.23 1.03
CA ASN A 419 -4.55 -18.77 1.10
C ASN A 419 -5.46 -18.09 0.09
N TYR A 420 -5.32 -16.77 -0.07
CA TYR A 420 -6.04 -16.01 -1.07
C TYR A 420 -5.67 -16.49 -2.47
N LEU A 421 -4.38 -16.56 -2.80
CA LEU A 421 -3.89 -17.00 -4.11
C LEU A 421 -4.40 -18.40 -4.50
N VAL A 422 -4.31 -19.38 -3.61
CA VAL A 422 -4.75 -20.75 -3.93
C VAL A 422 -6.26 -20.83 -4.13
N LYS A 423 -7.04 -20.14 -3.30
CA LYS A 423 -8.51 -20.11 -3.46
C LYS A 423 -8.90 -19.42 -4.77
N GLU A 424 -8.23 -18.30 -5.07
CA GLU A 424 -8.47 -17.57 -6.30
C GLU A 424 -8.07 -18.38 -7.53
N TYR A 425 -6.97 -19.13 -7.45
CA TYR A 425 -6.55 -20.06 -8.50
C TYR A 425 -7.61 -21.15 -8.76
N VAL A 426 -8.16 -21.74 -7.70
CA VAL A 426 -9.22 -22.74 -7.82
C VAL A 426 -10.47 -22.15 -8.50
N GLU A 427 -10.91 -20.97 -8.06
CA GLU A 427 -12.06 -20.29 -8.67
C GLU A 427 -11.78 -19.87 -10.10
N TYR A 428 -10.57 -19.42 -10.40
CA TYR A 428 -10.14 -19.11 -11.77
C TYR A 428 -10.26 -20.34 -12.68
N ILE A 429 -9.69 -21.48 -12.27
CA ILE A 429 -9.77 -22.72 -13.06
C ILE A 429 -11.23 -23.16 -13.27
N ARG A 430 -12.08 -23.07 -12.24
CA ARG A 430 -13.50 -23.44 -12.36
C ARG A 430 -14.29 -22.55 -13.31
N ASN A 431 -13.97 -21.25 -13.35
CA ASN A 431 -14.76 -20.26 -14.06
C ASN A 431 -14.22 -19.92 -15.46
N ALA A 432 -12.93 -20.17 -15.74
CA ALA A 432 -12.26 -19.72 -16.96
C ALA A 432 -12.47 -20.63 -18.20
N GLU A 433 -13.54 -21.43 -18.25
CA GLU A 433 -13.78 -22.45 -19.30
C GLU A 433 -12.61 -23.45 -19.46
N ILE A 434 -11.74 -23.58 -18.45
CA ILE A 434 -10.63 -24.53 -18.44
C ILE A 434 -11.19 -25.90 -18.06
N GLU A 435 -11.38 -26.78 -19.05
CA GLU A 435 -11.81 -28.16 -18.79
C GLU A 435 -10.72 -28.92 -18.02
N ALA A 436 -10.96 -29.23 -16.75
CA ALA A 436 -10.08 -30.05 -15.94
C ALA A 436 -10.88 -30.86 -14.91
N ASP A 437 -10.51 -32.14 -14.74
CA ASP A 437 -11.15 -33.06 -13.78
C ASP A 437 -10.71 -32.78 -12.34
N ARG A 438 -9.45 -32.37 -12.16
CA ARG A 438 -8.83 -32.16 -10.84
C ARG A 438 -7.57 -31.29 -10.92
N ILE A 439 -7.22 -30.70 -9.79
CA ILE A 439 -5.92 -30.07 -9.52
C ILE A 439 -5.11 -30.98 -8.60
N VAL A 440 -3.87 -31.27 -8.97
CA VAL A 440 -2.95 -32.12 -8.20
C VAL A 440 -1.68 -31.35 -7.88
N LEU A 441 -1.20 -31.50 -6.65
CA LEU A 441 0.08 -30.93 -6.20
C LEU A 441 0.71 -31.80 -5.13
N ILE A 442 1.98 -31.53 -4.85
CA ILE A 442 2.69 -32.12 -3.72
C ILE A 442 3.10 -31.03 -2.73
N CYS A 443 3.07 -31.34 -1.43
CA CYS A 443 3.51 -30.41 -0.40
C CYS A 443 4.24 -31.10 0.75
N HIS A 444 4.99 -30.31 1.53
CA HIS A 444 5.53 -30.74 2.81
C HIS A 444 4.40 -30.96 3.84
N ASP A 445 4.66 -31.78 4.86
CA ASP A 445 3.68 -32.17 5.88
C ASP A 445 3.06 -30.98 6.63
N TYR A 446 3.86 -29.96 6.93
CA TYR A 446 3.42 -28.75 7.61
C TYR A 446 2.47 -27.86 6.77
N LEU A 447 2.35 -28.13 5.46
CA LEU A 447 1.45 -27.42 4.54
C LEU A 447 0.13 -28.16 4.27
N ILE A 448 -0.06 -29.38 4.78
CA ILE A 448 -1.29 -30.16 4.54
C ILE A 448 -2.53 -29.36 4.95
N ARG A 449 -2.53 -28.78 6.16
CA ARG A 449 -3.67 -28.00 6.68
C ARG A 449 -3.94 -26.73 5.86
N PHE A 450 -2.90 -26.14 5.28
CA PHE A 450 -3.02 -24.98 4.41
C PHE A 450 -3.82 -25.35 3.15
N TYR A 451 -3.44 -26.42 2.45
CA TYR A 451 -4.14 -26.86 1.24
C TYR A 451 -5.53 -27.45 1.53
N GLU A 452 -5.72 -28.17 2.65
CA GLU A 452 -7.05 -28.64 3.08
C GLU A 452 -8.03 -27.48 3.29
N SER A 453 -7.55 -26.33 3.76
CA SER A 453 -8.39 -25.13 3.94
C SER A 453 -8.88 -24.51 2.62
N ALA A 454 -8.26 -24.88 1.50
CA ALA A 454 -8.66 -24.53 0.14
C ALA A 454 -9.42 -25.67 -0.57
N GLY A 455 -9.76 -26.75 0.15
CA GLY A 455 -10.58 -27.86 -0.36
C GLY A 455 -9.80 -29.07 -0.87
N PHE A 456 -8.45 -29.03 -0.87
CA PHE A 456 -7.65 -30.17 -1.29
C PHE A 456 -7.76 -31.33 -0.29
N VAL A 457 -7.77 -32.55 -0.80
CA VAL A 457 -7.78 -33.79 -0.04
C VAL A 457 -6.38 -34.39 -0.01
N ASN A 458 -5.89 -34.67 1.20
CA ASN A 458 -4.65 -35.40 1.41
C ASN A 458 -4.79 -36.86 0.97
N ARG A 459 -3.93 -37.31 0.03
CA ARG A 459 -3.88 -38.69 -0.50
C ARG A 459 -2.74 -39.54 0.09
N GLY A 460 -2.00 -39.00 1.06
CA GLY A 460 -0.90 -39.66 1.74
C GLY A 460 0.46 -39.38 1.08
N LEU A 461 1.46 -40.18 1.44
CA LEU A 461 2.83 -40.02 0.94
C LEU A 461 2.89 -40.17 -0.58
N SER A 462 3.50 -39.17 -1.23
CA SER A 462 3.69 -39.16 -2.67
C SER A 462 4.78 -40.14 -3.08
N ARG A 463 4.62 -40.71 -4.27
CA ARG A 463 5.66 -41.52 -4.92
C ARG A 463 6.76 -40.66 -5.53
N CYS A 464 6.49 -39.39 -5.78
CA CYS A 464 7.46 -38.45 -6.32
C CYS A 464 8.64 -38.27 -5.34
N GLN A 465 9.85 -38.44 -5.86
CA GLN A 465 11.15 -38.29 -5.20
C GLN A 465 11.86 -36.99 -5.59
N PHE A 466 11.18 -36.07 -6.28
CA PHE A 466 11.71 -34.75 -6.63
C PHE A 466 12.40 -34.10 -5.41
N ALA A 467 13.60 -33.55 -5.62
CA ALA A 467 14.40 -32.88 -4.60
C ALA A 467 14.67 -33.69 -3.30
N GLY A 468 14.57 -35.02 -3.34
CA GLY A 468 14.84 -35.90 -2.18
C GLY A 468 13.59 -36.54 -1.56
N GLY A 469 12.39 -36.27 -2.09
CA GLY A 469 11.15 -36.92 -1.67
C GLY A 469 10.59 -36.41 -0.33
N GLY A 470 9.78 -37.24 0.33
CA GLY A 470 9.11 -36.88 1.59
C GLY A 470 7.80 -36.09 1.42
N TRP A 471 7.33 -35.99 0.18
CA TRP A 471 6.15 -35.24 -0.21
C TRP A 471 4.83 -35.92 0.16
N VAL A 472 3.77 -35.12 0.26
CA VAL A 472 2.39 -35.57 0.44
C VAL A 472 1.58 -35.15 -0.79
N ASP A 473 0.85 -36.10 -1.39
CA ASP A 473 -0.04 -35.81 -2.51
C ASP A 473 -1.31 -35.10 -2.03
N MET A 474 -1.62 -33.95 -2.62
CA MET A 474 -2.84 -33.19 -2.38
C MET A 474 -3.64 -33.10 -3.68
N VAL A 475 -4.94 -33.42 -3.60
CA VAL A 475 -5.82 -33.48 -4.78
C VAL A 475 -7.12 -32.72 -4.52
N LEU A 476 -7.50 -31.84 -5.42
CA LEU A 476 -8.81 -31.18 -5.45
C LEU A 476 -9.56 -31.64 -6.70
N GLU A 477 -10.73 -32.26 -6.52
CA GLU A 477 -11.65 -32.55 -7.63
C GLU A 477 -12.40 -31.26 -8.01
N LEU A 478 -12.57 -31.01 -9.31
CA LEU A 478 -13.12 -29.75 -9.83
C LEU A 478 -14.62 -29.82 -10.15
#